data_AF-A0A0M3T3K8-F1
#
_entry.id   AF-A0A0M3T3K8-F1
#
_cell.length_a   1.000
_cell.length_b   1.000
_cell.length_c   1.000
_cell.angle_alpha   90.00
_cell.angle_beta   90.00
_cell.angle_gamma   90.00
#
_symmetry.space_group_name_H-M   'P 1'
#
loop_
_entity.id
_entity.type
_entity.pdbx_description
1 polymer ?
#
loop_
_entity_poly.entity_id
_entity_poly.type
_entity_poly.pdbx_seq_one_letter_code
_entity_poly.pdbx_strand_id
1 'polypeptide(L)'
;MKKWVRKHPYLALTVGYIFLFVFGTGIWLVTRHDLAYALTTSFAWTLIYGLFAVFQVRRRIKAKARLEDHGQVMIYLRYPDSRPGSLNGIWNQGIATPSPRALQFQPAVYDTLEPSGRSTTINIQELLPDRRKLNGNDRKYIPAYGLRAMALMTDKGNVEIAATSESLDKLSVVLTRF
;
A
#
# COMPACT_ATOMS: atom_id res chain seq x y z
N MET A 1 13.17 12.48 0.51
CA MET A 1 13.17 11.38 -0.50
C MET A 1 11.84 10.62 -0.61
N LYS A 2 11.29 9.99 0.43
CA LYS A 2 10.04 9.18 0.32
C LYS A 2 8.82 9.90 -0.26
N LYS A 3 8.57 11.18 0.09
CA LYS A 3 7.47 11.97 -0.48
C LYS A 3 7.67 12.25 -1.98
N TRP A 4 8.91 12.44 -2.42
CA TRP A 4 9.26 12.75 -3.81
C TRP A 4 9.10 11.53 -4.72
N VAL A 5 9.59 10.35 -4.28
CA VAL A 5 9.39 9.07 -4.99
C VAL A 5 7.91 8.76 -5.21
N ARG A 6 7.07 9.09 -4.22
CA ARG A 6 5.62 8.88 -4.32
C ARG A 6 4.95 9.83 -5.32
N LYS A 7 5.48 11.05 -5.46
CA LYS A 7 4.97 12.07 -6.39
C LYS A 7 5.46 11.86 -7.82
N HIS A 8 6.66 11.31 -7.99
CA HIS A 8 7.29 11.05 -9.29
C HIS A 8 7.70 9.58 -9.43
N PRO A 9 6.73 8.64 -9.47
CA PRO A 9 7.03 7.21 -9.45
C PRO A 9 7.84 6.74 -10.67
N TYR A 10 7.56 7.29 -11.86
CA TYR A 10 8.32 6.98 -13.07
C TYR A 10 9.76 7.49 -13.01
N LEU A 11 9.98 8.69 -12.46
CA LEU A 11 11.32 9.26 -12.38
C LEU A 11 12.18 8.54 -11.33
N ALA A 12 11.57 8.10 -10.23
CA ALA A 12 12.22 7.23 -9.26
C ALA A 12 12.56 5.85 -9.83
N LEU A 13 11.70 5.27 -10.70
CA LEU A 13 12.01 4.05 -11.44
C LEU A 13 13.22 4.24 -12.36
N THR A 14 13.28 5.35 -13.11
CA THR A 14 14.42 5.64 -14.00
C THR A 14 15.72 5.77 -13.22
N VAL A 15 15.72 6.49 -12.09
CA VAL A 15 16.91 6.61 -11.24
C VAL A 15 17.32 5.25 -10.68
N GLY A 16 16.36 4.45 -10.18
CA GLY A 16 16.63 3.10 -9.69
C GLY A 16 17.17 2.16 -10.76
N TYR A 17 16.67 2.26 -11.99
CA TYR A 17 17.15 1.51 -13.15
C TYR A 17 18.63 1.82 -13.44
N ILE A 18 18.99 3.11 -13.48
CA ILE A 18 20.37 3.54 -13.73
C ILE A 18 21.31 3.00 -12.63
N PHE A 19 20.89 3.10 -11.36
CA PHE A 19 21.68 2.56 -10.25
C PHE A 19 21.87 1.04 -10.36
N LEU A 20 20.81 0.27 -10.62
CA LEU A 20 20.88 -1.17 -10.81
C LEU A 20 21.81 -1.57 -11.96
N PHE A 21 21.72 -0.84 -13.08
CA PHE A 21 22.56 -1.09 -14.25
C PHE A 21 24.04 -0.84 -13.95
N VAL A 22 24.38 0.30 -13.34
CA VAL A 22 25.76 0.66 -12.98
C VAL A 22 26.33 -0.33 -11.96
N PHE A 23 25.55 -0.67 -10.93
CA PHE A 23 25.99 -1.57 -9.87
C PHE A 23 26.14 -3.01 -10.37
N GLY A 24 25.20 -3.49 -11.19
CA GLY A 24 25.27 -4.79 -11.84
C GLY A 24 26.49 -4.90 -12.75
N THR A 25 26.74 -3.87 -13.56
CA THR A 25 27.93 -3.83 -14.45
C THR A 25 29.22 -3.87 -13.63
N GLY A 26 29.28 -3.13 -12.52
CA GLY A 26 30.42 -3.15 -11.60
C GLY A 26 30.67 -4.52 -10.97
N ILE A 27 29.62 -5.23 -10.53
CA ILE A 27 29.73 -6.58 -9.97
C ILE A 27 30.33 -7.55 -11.01
N TRP A 28 29.82 -7.53 -12.24
CA TRP A 28 30.28 -8.41 -13.31
C TRP A 28 31.72 -8.12 -13.76
N LEU A 29 32.15 -6.85 -13.69
CA LEU A 29 33.54 -6.47 -13.97
C LEU A 29 34.51 -6.97 -12.87
N VAL A 30 34.10 -6.94 -11.60
CA VAL A 30 34.91 -7.42 -10.47
C VAL A 30 35.12 -8.94 -10.53
N THR A 31 34.16 -9.70 -11.07
CA THR A 31 34.27 -11.15 -11.26
C THR A 31 35.10 -11.56 -12.49
N ARG A 32 35.88 -10.63 -13.08
CA ARG A 32 36.78 -10.85 -14.24
C ARG A 32 36.10 -11.26 -15.54
N HIS A 33 34.84 -10.88 -15.75
CA HIS A 33 34.23 -11.02 -17.07
C HIS A 33 34.64 -9.87 -17.99
N ASP A 34 34.64 -10.14 -19.30
CA ASP A 34 34.85 -9.12 -20.33
C ASP A 34 33.79 -8.01 -20.21
N LEU A 35 34.17 -6.78 -20.54
CA LEU A 35 33.32 -5.60 -20.51
C LEU A 35 32.05 -5.81 -21.35
N ALA A 36 32.19 -6.44 -22.53
CA ALA A 36 31.06 -6.76 -23.39
C ALA A 36 30.05 -7.69 -22.71
N TYR A 37 30.53 -8.71 -22.00
CA TYR A 37 29.69 -9.64 -21.24
C TYR A 37 29.02 -8.96 -20.03
N ALA A 38 29.77 -8.13 -19.30
CA ALA A 38 29.25 -7.41 -18.13
C ALA A 38 28.13 -6.44 -18.52
N LEU A 39 28.32 -5.68 -19.61
CA LEU A 39 27.32 -4.75 -20.13
C LEU A 39 26.07 -5.45 -20.65
N THR A 40 26.23 -6.50 -21.47
CA THR A 40 25.09 -7.24 -22.05
C THR A 40 24.26 -7.94 -20.99
N THR A 41 24.91 -8.63 -20.05
CA THR A 41 24.23 -9.32 -18.94
C THR A 41 23.53 -8.32 -18.03
N SER A 42 24.19 -7.23 -17.65
CA SER A 42 23.59 -6.19 -16.81
C SER A 42 22.42 -5.51 -17.50
N PHE A 43 22.54 -5.24 -18.81
CA PHE A 43 21.45 -4.67 -19.60
C PHE A 43 20.23 -5.60 -19.64
N ALA A 44 20.44 -6.88 -19.94
CA ALA A 44 19.37 -7.86 -20.00
C ALA A 44 18.63 -7.99 -18.66
N TRP A 45 19.35 -8.14 -17.55
CA TRP A 45 18.74 -8.22 -16.22
C TRP A 45 18.03 -6.93 -15.82
N THR A 46 18.68 -5.78 -16.01
CA THR A 46 18.07 -4.49 -15.66
C THR A 46 16.82 -4.22 -16.50
N LEU A 47 16.82 -4.61 -17.78
CA LEU A 47 15.65 -4.52 -18.66
C LEU A 47 14.50 -5.39 -18.15
N ILE A 48 14.75 -6.65 -17.79
CA ILE A 48 13.73 -7.55 -17.25
C ILE A 48 13.12 -6.99 -15.95
N TYR A 49 13.96 -6.61 -14.99
CA TYR A 49 13.50 -6.02 -13.72
C TYR A 49 12.80 -4.68 -13.92
N GLY A 50 13.31 -3.85 -14.84
CA GLY A 50 12.72 -2.57 -15.21
C GLY A 50 11.32 -2.73 -15.80
N LEU A 51 11.13 -3.67 -16.72
CA LEU A 51 9.83 -3.96 -17.33
C LEU A 51 8.82 -4.44 -16.27
N PHE A 52 9.25 -5.37 -15.40
CA PHE A 52 8.43 -5.86 -14.30
C PHE A 52 8.02 -4.72 -13.34
N ALA A 53 8.95 -3.85 -12.98
CA ALA A 53 8.70 -2.71 -12.11
C ALA A 53 7.73 -1.69 -12.75
N VAL A 54 7.89 -1.38 -14.03
CA VAL A 54 6.97 -0.50 -14.78
C VAL A 54 5.56 -1.09 -14.82
N PHE A 55 5.43 -2.39 -15.09
CA PHE A 55 4.12 -3.05 -15.10
C PHE A 55 3.43 -2.97 -13.73
N GLN A 56 4.17 -3.23 -12.66
CA GLN A 56 3.66 -3.15 -11.29
C GLN A 56 3.23 -1.72 -10.91
N VAL A 57 4.04 -0.70 -11.26
CA VAL A 57 3.68 0.70 -10.99
C VAL A 57 2.45 1.12 -11.79
N ARG A 58 2.38 0.79 -13.08
CA ARG A 58 1.20 1.07 -13.92
C ARG A 58 -0.07 0.43 -13.34
N ARG A 59 0.00 -0.84 -12.94
CA ARG A 59 -1.13 -1.56 -12.35
C ARG A 59 -1.61 -0.89 -11.06
N ARG A 60 -0.69 -0.49 -10.17
CA ARG A 60 -1.03 0.22 -8.92
C ARG A 60 -1.67 1.58 -9.17
N ILE A 61 -1.15 2.36 -10.12
CA ILE A 61 -1.71 3.68 -10.46
C ILE A 61 -3.12 3.51 -11.02
N LYS A 62 -3.32 2.59 -11.96
CA LYS A 62 -4.65 2.29 -12.52
C LYS A 62 -5.64 1.83 -11.45
N ALA A 63 -5.21 0.94 -10.55
CA ALA A 63 -6.07 0.47 -9.47
C ALA A 63 -6.44 1.59 -8.48
N LYS A 64 -5.49 2.47 -8.12
CA LYS A 64 -5.78 3.65 -7.29
C LYS A 64 -6.80 4.56 -7.98
N ALA A 65 -6.59 4.88 -9.26
CA ALA A 65 -7.50 5.72 -10.03
C ALA A 65 -8.91 5.11 -10.10
N ARG A 66 -9.02 3.81 -10.41
CA ARG A 66 -10.30 3.08 -10.42
C ARG A 66 -11.04 3.20 -9.09
N LEU A 67 -10.34 3.04 -7.96
CA LEU A 67 -10.96 3.18 -6.65
C LEU A 67 -11.42 4.61 -6.40
N GLU A 68 -10.61 5.61 -6.73
CA GLU A 68 -10.96 7.02 -6.54
C GLU A 68 -12.16 7.44 -7.39
N ASP A 69 -12.30 6.92 -8.63
CA ASP A 69 -13.46 7.16 -9.50
C ASP A 69 -14.78 6.66 -8.87
N HIS A 70 -14.72 5.59 -8.07
CA HIS A 70 -15.87 5.06 -7.34
C HIS A 70 -16.02 5.65 -5.93
N GLY A 71 -15.23 6.66 -5.56
CA GLY A 71 -15.20 7.20 -4.19
C GLY A 71 -14.66 6.22 -3.15
N GLN A 72 -14.00 5.16 -3.59
CA GLN A 72 -13.46 4.09 -2.77
C GLN A 72 -11.98 4.31 -2.46
N VAL A 73 -11.51 3.71 -1.38
CA VAL A 73 -10.10 3.72 -1.00
C VAL A 73 -9.63 2.37 -0.52
N MET A 74 -8.41 1.99 -0.87
CA MET A 74 -7.76 0.80 -0.31
C MET A 74 -7.34 1.08 1.13
N ILE A 75 -7.74 0.21 2.05
CA ILE A 75 -7.32 0.25 3.45
C ILE A 75 -6.92 -1.15 3.94
N TYR A 76 -6.22 -1.17 5.06
CA TYR A 76 -6.05 -2.35 5.89
C TYR A 76 -6.88 -2.15 7.15
N LEU A 77 -7.62 -3.16 7.57
CA LEU A 77 -8.48 -3.10 8.74
C LEU A 77 -8.10 -4.20 9.73
N ARG A 78 -8.07 -3.87 11.02
CA ARG A 78 -7.94 -4.86 12.10
C ARG A 78 -8.79 -4.48 13.31
N TYR A 79 -9.09 -5.47 14.13
CA TYR A 79 -9.78 -5.33 15.39
C TYR A 79 -8.79 -5.58 16.54
N PRO A 80 -8.23 -4.53 17.18
CA PRO A 80 -7.20 -4.68 18.21
C PRO A 80 -7.68 -5.51 19.42
N ASP A 81 -8.96 -5.41 19.77
CA ASP A 81 -9.55 -6.10 20.93
C ASP A 81 -9.95 -7.57 20.62
N SER A 82 -9.57 -8.08 19.44
CA SER A 82 -9.82 -9.48 19.07
C SER A 82 -8.97 -10.45 19.89
N ARG A 83 -9.51 -11.66 20.09
CA ARG A 83 -8.80 -12.73 20.78
C ARG A 83 -7.42 -12.99 20.15
N PRO A 84 -6.37 -13.21 20.96
CA PRO A 84 -5.05 -13.58 20.45
C PRO A 84 -5.14 -14.77 19.49
N GLY A 85 -4.53 -14.66 18.31
CA GLY A 85 -4.58 -15.70 17.26
C GLY A 85 -5.79 -15.63 16.32
N SER A 86 -6.75 -14.71 16.53
CA SER A 86 -7.86 -14.49 15.61
C SER A 86 -7.42 -13.79 14.31
N LEU A 87 -8.00 -14.21 13.19
CA LEU A 87 -7.86 -13.55 11.89
C LEU A 87 -8.42 -12.11 11.88
N ASN A 88 -9.24 -11.75 12.87
CA ASN A 88 -9.72 -10.38 13.03
C ASN A 88 -8.69 -9.47 13.71
N GLY A 89 -7.72 -10.04 14.43
CA GLY A 89 -6.62 -9.30 15.06
C GLY A 89 -5.48 -8.94 14.12
N ILE A 90 -5.43 -9.56 12.92
CA ILE A 90 -4.45 -9.23 11.89
C ILE A 90 -4.97 -8.15 10.94
N TRP A 91 -4.05 -7.52 10.20
CA TRP A 91 -4.41 -6.54 9.18
C TRP A 91 -4.98 -7.22 7.94
N ASN A 92 -6.25 -6.95 7.65
CA ASN A 92 -6.95 -7.45 6.48
C ASN A 92 -7.02 -6.36 5.40
N GLN A 93 -6.53 -6.67 4.21
CA GLN A 93 -6.60 -5.75 3.06
C GLN A 93 -8.02 -5.73 2.48
N GLY A 94 -8.51 -4.53 2.16
CA GLY A 94 -9.80 -4.38 1.51
C GLY A 94 -10.03 -3.02 0.88
N ILE A 95 -11.19 -2.91 0.25
CA ILE A 95 -11.73 -1.69 -0.30
C ILE A 95 -12.69 -1.11 0.73
N ALA A 96 -12.55 0.19 0.99
CA ALA A 96 -13.45 0.92 1.86
C ALA A 96 -14.19 1.98 1.07
N THR A 97 -15.51 2.00 1.23
CA THR A 97 -16.40 3.06 0.74
C THR A 97 -16.81 3.90 1.94
N PRO A 98 -16.28 5.12 2.10
CA PRO A 98 -16.67 6.00 3.19
C PRO A 98 -18.05 6.61 2.96
N SER A 99 -18.84 6.66 4.02
CA SER A 99 -20.11 7.37 4.11
C SER A 99 -20.11 8.21 5.40
N PRO A 100 -20.99 9.22 5.53
CA PRO A 100 -21.12 9.96 6.78
C PRO A 100 -21.37 9.00 7.95
N ARG A 101 -20.50 9.04 8.97
CA ARG A 101 -20.53 8.15 10.16
C ARG A 101 -20.50 6.64 9.89
N ALA A 102 -20.18 6.21 8.68
CA ALA A 102 -20.12 4.79 8.37
C ALA A 102 -19.00 4.48 7.37
N LEU A 103 -18.42 3.30 7.50
CA LEU A 103 -17.42 2.80 6.57
C LEU A 103 -17.87 1.43 6.09
N GLN A 104 -18.17 1.30 4.81
CA GLN A 104 -18.38 -0.02 4.22
C GLN A 104 -17.02 -0.59 3.85
N PHE A 105 -16.65 -1.69 4.49
CA PHE A 105 -15.40 -2.40 4.22
C PHE A 105 -15.71 -3.73 3.54
N GLN A 106 -15.08 -3.96 2.38
CA GLN A 106 -15.11 -5.24 1.70
C GLN A 106 -13.67 -5.75 1.57
N PRO A 107 -13.35 -6.97 2.06
CA PRO A 107 -12.04 -7.53 1.84
C PRO A 107 -11.75 -7.63 0.35
N ALA A 108 -10.48 -7.56 -0.04
CA ALA A 108 -10.10 -7.59 -1.44
C ALA A 108 -8.86 -8.43 -1.67
N VAL A 109 -8.79 -9.06 -2.84
CA VAL A 109 -7.62 -9.84 -3.26
C VAL A 109 -6.39 -8.93 -3.27
N TYR A 110 -5.29 -9.42 -2.70
CA TYR A 110 -4.08 -8.62 -2.44
C TYR A 110 -3.52 -7.93 -3.70
N ASP A 111 -3.56 -8.60 -4.84
CA ASP A 111 -2.92 -8.14 -6.09
C ASP A 111 -3.85 -7.41 -7.06
N THR A 112 -5.12 -7.81 -7.14
CA THR A 112 -6.09 -7.23 -8.09
C THR A 112 -6.96 -6.15 -7.46
N LEU A 113 -7.00 -6.06 -6.13
CA LEU A 113 -7.99 -5.25 -5.40
C LEU A 113 -9.40 -5.53 -5.94
N GLU A 114 -9.68 -6.78 -6.27
CA GLU A 114 -11.01 -7.25 -6.59
C GLU A 114 -11.72 -7.55 -5.27
N PRO A 115 -12.96 -7.07 -5.08
CA PRO A 115 -13.71 -7.36 -3.88
C PRO A 115 -13.87 -8.87 -3.71
N SER A 116 -13.42 -9.37 -2.56
CA SER A 116 -13.47 -10.78 -2.18
C SER A 116 -14.22 -10.91 -0.86
N GLY A 117 -15.35 -11.59 -0.87
CA GLY A 117 -16.16 -11.81 0.33
C GLY A 117 -17.20 -10.71 0.60
N ARG A 118 -17.75 -10.74 1.82
CA ARG A 118 -18.92 -9.96 2.21
C ARG A 118 -18.53 -8.53 2.60
N SER A 119 -19.28 -7.55 2.09
CA SER A 119 -19.19 -6.16 2.55
C SER A 119 -19.75 -6.04 3.97
N THR A 120 -19.01 -5.33 4.83
CA THR A 120 -19.35 -5.10 6.23
C THR A 120 -19.44 -3.60 6.48
N THR A 121 -20.60 -3.15 6.94
CA THR A 121 -20.79 -1.75 7.37
C THR A 121 -20.32 -1.60 8.81
N ILE A 122 -19.45 -0.61 9.03
CA ILE A 122 -18.91 -0.24 10.33
C ILE A 122 -19.44 1.15 10.67
N ASN A 123 -20.25 1.24 11.73
CA ASN A 123 -20.80 2.51 12.19
C ASN A 123 -19.78 3.20 13.11
N ILE A 124 -19.38 4.41 12.74
CA ILE A 124 -18.33 5.15 13.43
C ILE A 124 -19.01 6.16 14.34
N GLN A 125 -18.72 6.04 15.63
CA GLN A 125 -19.18 6.99 16.65
C GLN A 125 -18.20 8.14 16.79
N GLU A 126 -16.91 7.81 16.85
CA GLU A 126 -15.85 8.78 17.06
C GLU A 126 -14.59 8.38 16.29
N LEU A 127 -13.91 9.39 15.73
CA LEU A 127 -12.65 9.24 15.03
C LEU A 127 -11.53 9.76 15.93
N LEU A 128 -10.62 8.88 16.35
CA LEU A 128 -9.52 9.28 17.21
C LEU A 128 -8.49 10.08 16.39
N PRO A 129 -8.04 11.25 16.86
CA PRO A 129 -7.17 12.14 16.09
C PRO A 129 -5.76 11.57 15.88
N ASP A 130 -5.36 10.59 16.69
CA ASP A 130 -4.01 10.05 16.68
C ASP A 130 -3.72 9.15 15.47
N ARG A 131 -2.67 9.52 14.75
CA ARG A 131 -2.14 8.75 13.63
C ARG A 131 -0.80 8.14 14.01
N ARG A 132 -0.79 6.84 14.29
CA ARG A 132 0.45 6.13 14.61
C ARG A 132 1.14 5.59 13.36
N LYS A 133 2.47 5.58 13.36
CA LYS A 133 3.25 4.83 12.38
C LYS A 133 3.20 3.35 12.73
N LEU A 134 3.02 2.51 11.72
CA LEU A 134 3.09 1.06 11.87
C LEU A 134 4.53 0.64 12.20
N ASN A 135 4.69 -0.19 13.22
CA ASN A 135 5.99 -0.76 13.61
C ASN A 135 6.29 -2.07 12.85
N GLY A 136 7.41 -2.72 13.16
CA GLY A 136 7.81 -3.98 12.52
C GLY A 136 6.81 -5.12 12.74
N ASN A 137 6.21 -5.21 13.94
CA ASN A 137 5.21 -6.24 14.26
C ASN A 137 3.90 -6.02 13.50
N ASP A 138 3.46 -4.77 13.37
CA ASP A 138 2.27 -4.41 12.58
C ASP A 138 2.43 -4.73 11.09
N ARG A 139 3.67 -4.70 10.59
CA ARG A 139 3.99 -4.91 9.16
C ARG A 139 3.97 -6.36 8.71
N LYS A 140 3.89 -7.33 9.62
CA LYS A 140 3.89 -8.75 9.27
C LYS A 140 2.82 -9.10 8.23
N TYR A 141 1.68 -8.41 8.27
CA TYR A 141 0.53 -8.62 7.38
C TYR A 141 0.29 -7.46 6.40
N ILE A 142 1.21 -6.48 6.36
CA ILE A 142 1.08 -5.33 5.47
C ILE A 142 2.33 -5.24 4.57
N PRO A 143 2.21 -5.64 3.29
CA PRO A 143 3.33 -5.61 2.34
C PRO A 143 3.70 -4.18 1.88
N ALA A 144 2.98 -3.16 2.34
CA ALA A 144 3.11 -1.78 1.89
C ALA A 144 3.86 -0.88 2.90
N TYR A 145 4.78 -0.07 2.38
CA TYR A 145 5.55 0.88 3.17
C TYR A 145 4.87 2.25 3.27
N GLY A 146 5.11 2.96 4.39
CA GLY A 146 4.66 4.36 4.55
C GLY A 146 3.17 4.53 4.81
N LEU A 147 2.49 3.48 5.27
CA LEU A 147 1.13 3.58 5.79
C LEU A 147 1.15 4.07 7.24
N ARG A 148 0.03 4.69 7.63
CA ARG A 148 -0.24 5.09 9.01
C ARG A 148 -1.52 4.41 9.46
N ALA A 149 -1.61 4.09 10.74
CA ALA A 149 -2.83 3.60 11.36
C ALA A 149 -3.56 4.74 12.09
N MET A 150 -4.87 4.63 12.13
CA MET A 150 -5.80 5.49 12.86
C MET A 150 -6.84 4.59 13.52
N ALA A 151 -7.23 4.94 14.74
CA ALA A 151 -8.25 4.21 15.48
C ALA A 151 -9.62 4.87 15.31
N LEU A 152 -10.65 4.04 15.20
CA LEU A 152 -12.05 4.40 15.07
C LEU A 152 -12.80 3.74 16.22
N MET A 153 -13.58 4.52 16.95
CA MET A 153 -14.54 3.99 17.91
C MET A 153 -15.84 3.69 17.18
N THR A 154 -16.29 2.45 17.31
CA THR A 154 -17.48 1.93 16.63
C THR A 154 -18.47 1.38 17.65
N ASP A 155 -19.70 1.16 17.20
CA ASP A 155 -20.75 0.49 17.98
C ASP A 155 -20.36 -0.92 18.48
N LYS A 156 -19.40 -1.56 17.81
CA LYS A 156 -18.94 -2.93 18.09
C LYS A 156 -17.54 -2.99 18.72
N GLY A 157 -17.02 -1.85 19.18
CA GLY A 157 -15.71 -1.73 19.81
C GLY A 157 -14.71 -0.97 18.94
N ASN A 158 -13.42 -1.08 19.27
CA ASN A 158 -12.39 -0.34 18.56
C ASN A 158 -12.01 -1.04 17.26
N VAL A 159 -11.83 -0.24 16.20
CA VAL A 159 -11.33 -0.68 14.90
C VAL A 159 -10.12 0.16 14.54
N GLU A 160 -9.05 -0.48 14.10
CA GLU A 160 -7.92 0.25 13.51
C GLU A 160 -7.94 0.12 11.99
N ILE A 161 -7.78 1.25 11.32
CA ILE A 161 -7.60 1.31 9.87
C ILE A 161 -6.20 1.82 9.55
N ALA A 162 -5.54 1.21 8.57
CA ALA A 162 -4.26 1.66 8.07
C ALA A 162 -4.33 1.94 6.57
N ALA A 163 -3.90 3.13 6.18
CA ALA A 163 -3.87 3.55 4.79
C ALA A 163 -2.76 4.58 4.55
N THR A 164 -2.67 5.07 3.32
CA THR A 164 -1.77 6.18 3.00
C THR A 164 -2.27 7.45 3.73
N SER A 165 -1.37 8.38 4.08
CA SER A 165 -1.79 9.62 4.75
C SER A 165 -2.85 10.39 3.95
N GLU A 166 -2.70 10.44 2.62
CA GLU A 166 -3.66 11.05 1.70
C GLU A 166 -5.03 10.36 1.77
N SER A 167 -5.06 9.02 1.77
CA SER A 167 -6.31 8.26 1.90
C SER A 167 -6.97 8.48 3.26
N LEU A 168 -6.18 8.54 4.35
CA LEU A 168 -6.69 8.81 5.69
C LEU A 168 -7.23 10.24 5.81
N ASP A 169 -6.59 11.22 5.17
CA ASP A 169 -7.09 12.61 5.10
C ASP A 169 -8.47 12.63 4.44
N LYS A 170 -8.60 12.01 3.25
CA LYS A 170 -9.89 11.90 2.54
C LYS A 170 -10.95 11.21 3.40
N LEU A 171 -10.62 10.09 4.05
CA LEU A 171 -11.53 9.38 4.94
C LEU A 171 -11.97 10.25 6.11
N SER A 172 -11.04 10.92 6.80
CA SER A 172 -11.37 11.75 7.95
C SER A 172 -12.33 12.89 7.62
N VAL A 173 -12.22 13.49 6.44
CA VAL A 173 -13.13 14.55 5.97
C VAL A 173 -14.55 14.03 5.75
N VAL A 174 -14.72 12.85 5.17
CA VAL A 174 -16.05 12.28 4.92
C VAL A 174 -16.71 11.78 6.20
N LEU A 175 -15.91 11.12 7.06
CA LEU A 175 -16.41 10.50 8.29
C LEU A 175 -16.83 11.52 9.36
N THR A 176 -16.33 12.75 9.29
CA THR A 176 -16.64 13.84 10.23
C THR A 176 -17.71 14.83 9.73
N ARG A 177 -18.23 14.66 8.51
CA ARG A 177 -19.32 15.50 7.99
C ARG A 177 -20.65 15.14 8.68
N PHE A 178 -21.27 16.16 9.28
CA PHE A 178 -22.61 16.15 9.86
C PHE A 178 -23.64 16.63 8.84
#